data_AF-A0A817F7W9-F1
#
_entry.id   AF-A0A817F7W9-F1
#
_cell.length_a   1.000
_cell.length_b   1.000
_cell.length_c   1.000
_cell.angle_alpha   90.00
_cell.angle_beta   90.00
_cell.angle_gamma   90.00
#
_symmetry.space_group_name_H-M   'P 1'
#
loop_
_entity.id
_entity.type
_entity.pdbx_description
1 polymer ?
#
loop_
_entity_poly.entity_id
_entity_poly.type
_entity_poly.pdbx_seq_one_letter_code
_entity_poly.pdbx_strand_id
1 'polypeptide(L)'
;MKWKRHINDLINSVWYDTRFEGISEAGEIYEVVPGGQKIPITASYFKEYCKIYRQIEFIRQGLYSIIPGYFLSLFTAIELEEVVYGKGKMDMDLLKRNTIYGEHYNQNSLCIQYFWTVLVEMFTEEQKKMFLKFVCGRSTLPSCN
;
A
#
# COMPACT_ATOMS: atom_id res chain seq x y z
N MET A 1 29.06 5.63 16.95
CA MET A 1 28.85 4.66 15.84
C MET A 1 28.44 5.41 14.59
N LYS A 2 29.11 5.18 13.44
CA LYS A 2 28.89 5.95 12.19
C LYS A 2 27.45 5.89 11.66
N TRP A 3 26.77 4.76 11.85
CA TRP A 3 25.42 4.49 11.30
C TRP A 3 24.32 5.41 11.85
N LYS A 4 24.43 5.88 13.11
CA LYS A 4 23.46 6.84 13.68
C LYS A 4 23.50 8.22 13.02
N ARG A 5 24.64 8.64 12.44
CA ARG A 5 24.68 9.88 11.64
C ARG A 5 23.94 9.68 10.33
N HIS A 6 24.28 8.62 9.59
CA HIS A 6 23.64 8.28 8.31
C HIS A 6 22.10 8.24 8.41
N ILE A 7 21.54 7.65 9.48
CA ILE A 7 20.08 7.65 9.71
C ILE A 7 19.53 9.06 9.96
N ASN A 8 20.19 9.87 10.78
CA ASN A 8 19.76 11.25 11.02
C ASN A 8 19.85 12.10 9.75
N ASP A 9 20.90 11.92 8.95
CA ASP A 9 21.13 12.62 7.69
C ASP A 9 20.07 12.20 6.64
N LEU A 10 19.62 10.93 6.66
CA LEU A 10 18.52 10.43 5.81
C LEU A 10 17.15 10.99 6.26
N ILE A 11 16.84 10.96 7.56
CA ILE A 11 15.59 11.53 8.09
C ILE A 11 15.52 13.03 7.77
N ASN A 12 16.59 13.77 8.05
CA ASN A 12 16.64 15.22 7.83
C ASN A 12 16.67 15.61 6.34
N SER A 13 17.03 14.71 5.41
CA SER A 13 17.00 14.99 3.96
C SER A 13 15.71 14.58 3.28
N VAL A 14 15.02 13.54 3.76
CA VAL A 14 13.75 13.08 3.17
C VAL A 14 12.55 13.77 3.82
N TRP A 15 12.63 14.15 5.11
CA TRP A 15 11.48 14.66 5.90
C TRP A 15 11.64 16.15 6.30
N TYR A 16 12.51 16.91 5.62
CA TYR A 16 12.87 18.29 5.98
C TYR A 16 11.67 19.25 6.05
N ASP A 17 10.71 19.14 5.11
CA ASP A 17 9.49 19.96 5.10
C ASP A 17 8.27 19.27 5.72
N THR A 18 8.40 18.04 6.22
CA THR A 18 7.29 17.39 6.94
C THR A 18 7.06 18.07 8.30
N ARG A 19 5.79 18.35 8.61
CA ARG A 19 5.31 18.94 9.88
C ARG A 19 4.41 17.95 10.60
N PHE A 20 4.05 18.25 11.84
CA PHE A 20 3.10 17.45 12.62
C PHE A 20 1.64 17.77 12.23
N GLU A 21 1.33 17.58 10.96
CA GLU A 21 0.03 17.83 10.36
C GLU A 21 -0.54 16.55 9.74
N GLY A 22 -1.86 16.39 9.83
CA GLY A 22 -2.61 15.31 9.22
C GLY A 22 -3.58 15.88 8.19
N ILE A 23 -3.83 15.13 7.13
CA ILE A 23 -4.78 15.51 6.08
C ILE A 23 -6.01 14.60 6.23
N SER A 24 -7.20 15.19 6.34
CA SER A 24 -8.47 14.45 6.37
C SER A 24 -8.84 13.94 4.98
N GLU A 25 -9.80 13.02 4.89
CA GLU A 25 -10.34 12.55 3.59
C GLU A 25 -10.96 13.69 2.76
N ALA A 26 -11.37 14.79 3.41
CA ALA A 26 -11.85 16.01 2.76
C ALA A 26 -10.73 16.99 2.34
N GLY A 27 -9.46 16.65 2.59
CA GLY A 27 -8.31 17.50 2.29
C GLY A 27 -8.01 18.57 3.37
N GLU A 28 -8.68 18.53 4.52
CA GLU A 28 -8.48 19.50 5.59
C GLU A 28 -7.23 19.17 6.41
N ILE A 29 -6.40 20.18 6.68
CA ILE A 29 -5.17 20.04 7.46
C ILE A 29 -5.51 20.22 8.95
N TYR A 30 -5.24 19.20 9.77
CA TYR A 30 -5.39 19.25 11.22
C TYR A 30 -4.04 19.09 11.95
N GLU A 31 -3.89 19.74 13.10
CA GLU A 31 -2.71 19.58 13.93
C GLU A 31 -2.72 18.22 14.65
N VAL A 32 -1.65 17.44 14.49
CA VAL A 32 -1.55 16.11 15.13
C VAL A 32 -0.99 16.21 16.55
N VAL A 33 -0.27 17.29 16.84
CA VAL A 33 0.10 17.75 18.19
C VAL A 33 -0.13 19.26 18.28
N PRO A 34 -0.45 19.84 19.45
CA PRO A 34 -0.70 21.28 19.57
C PRO A 34 0.50 22.13 19.09
N GLY A 35 0.25 23.04 18.15
CA GLY A 35 1.29 23.86 17.49
C GLY A 35 2.13 23.11 16.44
N GLY A 36 1.73 21.88 16.08
CA GLY A 36 2.49 20.94 15.26
C GLY A 36 2.84 21.44 13.85
N GLN A 37 2.07 22.35 13.27
CA GLN A 37 2.38 22.96 11.96
C GLN A 37 3.70 23.76 11.99
N LYS A 38 4.11 24.26 13.15
CA LYS A 38 5.34 25.05 13.33
C LYS A 38 6.56 24.21 13.73
N ILE A 39 6.39 22.90 13.93
CA ILE A 39 7.43 21.99 14.40
C ILE A 39 7.91 21.13 13.22
N PRO A 40 9.13 21.35 12.68
CA PRO A 40 9.70 20.46 11.66
C PRO A 40 10.06 19.11 12.28
N ILE A 41 9.78 18.01 11.57
CA ILE A 41 10.12 16.65 12.03
C ILE A 41 11.62 16.40 11.82
N THR A 42 12.42 16.90 12.76
CA THR A 42 13.86 16.61 12.85
C THR A 42 14.07 15.20 13.43
N ALA A 43 15.22 14.57 13.16
CA ALA A 43 15.60 13.27 13.74
C ALA A 43 15.45 13.15 15.28
N SER A 44 15.49 14.26 16.04
CA SER A 44 15.16 14.31 17.48
C SER A 44 13.68 14.07 17.77
N TYR A 45 12.79 14.67 16.98
CA TYR A 45 11.34 14.57 17.08
C TYR A 45 10.76 13.36 16.37
N PHE A 46 11.52 12.70 15.48
CA PHE A 46 11.12 11.46 14.81
C PHE A 46 10.60 10.39 15.79
N LYS A 47 11.24 10.23 16.96
CA LYS A 47 10.79 9.28 17.99
C LYS A 47 9.44 9.68 18.63
N GLU A 48 9.11 10.96 18.65
CA GLU A 48 7.83 11.50 19.13
C GLU A 48 6.75 11.37 18.06
N TYR A 49 7.11 11.65 16.79
CA TYR A 49 6.28 11.31 15.63
C TYR A 49 5.95 9.82 15.59
N CYS A 50 6.89 8.93 15.93
CA CYS A 50 6.59 7.51 16.05
C CYS A 50 5.53 7.17 17.13
N LYS A 51 5.29 8.04 18.12
CA LYS A 51 4.19 7.83 19.10
C LYS A 51 2.82 8.16 18.52
N ILE A 52 2.75 8.94 17.45
CA ILE A 52 1.50 9.28 16.74
C ILE A 52 0.94 8.05 16.00
N TYR A 53 1.79 7.06 15.69
CA TYR A 53 1.36 5.69 15.37
C TYR A 53 0.69 4.95 16.55
N ARG A 54 0.11 5.67 17.52
CA ARG A 54 -0.87 5.15 18.48
C ARG A 54 -2.01 4.40 17.77
N GLN A 55 -2.36 4.79 16.55
CA GLN A 55 -3.26 4.05 15.68
C GLN A 55 -2.74 2.62 15.36
N ILE A 56 -1.46 2.48 14.99
CA ILE A 56 -0.82 1.16 14.80
C ILE A 56 -0.77 0.40 16.12
N GLU A 57 -0.52 1.06 17.25
CA GLU A 57 -0.53 0.40 18.57
C GLU A 57 -1.93 -0.14 18.94
N PHE A 58 -3.01 0.60 18.64
CA PHE A 58 -4.38 0.09 18.79
C PHE A 58 -4.70 -1.05 17.82
N ILE A 59 -4.27 -0.96 16.55
CA ILE A 59 -4.40 -2.05 15.58
C ILE A 59 -3.64 -3.30 16.07
N ARG A 60 -2.43 -3.13 16.61
CA ARG A 60 -1.61 -4.20 17.18
C ARG A 60 -2.29 -4.85 18.39
N GLN A 61 -2.88 -4.05 19.29
CA GLN A 61 -3.63 -4.55 20.44
C GLN A 61 -4.91 -5.31 20.02
N GLY A 62 -5.66 -4.79 19.04
CA GLY A 62 -6.83 -5.46 18.47
C GLY A 62 -6.46 -6.76 17.74
N LEU A 63 -5.37 -6.77 16.99
CA LEU A 63 -4.88 -7.99 16.34
C LEU A 63 -4.41 -9.02 17.37
N TYR A 64 -3.74 -8.58 18.44
CA TYR A 64 -3.22 -9.44 19.51
C TYR A 64 -4.33 -10.02 20.41
N SER A 65 -5.52 -9.41 20.46
CA SER A 65 -6.67 -9.96 21.19
C SER A 65 -7.34 -11.14 20.47
N ILE A 66 -7.12 -11.27 19.16
CA ILE A 66 -7.63 -12.35 18.31
C ILE A 66 -6.54 -13.40 18.03
N ILE A 67 -5.33 -12.96 17.68
CA ILE A 67 -4.19 -13.79 17.31
C ILE A 67 -3.04 -13.55 18.29
N PRO A 68 -2.64 -14.54 19.12
CA PRO A 68 -1.54 -14.37 20.05
C PRO A 68 -0.26 -13.89 19.35
N GLY A 69 0.35 -12.82 19.88
CA GLY A 69 1.44 -12.09 19.21
C GLY A 69 2.68 -12.93 18.84
N TYR A 70 2.90 -14.07 19.50
CA TYR A 70 3.99 -14.99 19.14
C TYR A 70 3.76 -15.67 17.77
N PHE A 71 2.52 -15.95 17.36
CA PHE A 71 2.25 -16.48 16.02
C PHE A 71 2.58 -15.45 14.93
N LEU A 72 2.27 -14.17 15.16
CA LEU A 72 2.58 -13.09 14.23
C LEU A 72 4.09 -12.89 14.07
N SER A 73 4.88 -13.17 15.11
CA SER A 73 6.35 -13.13 15.04
C SER A 73 7.00 -14.28 14.25
N LEU A 74 6.22 -15.29 13.81
CA LEU A 74 6.72 -16.36 12.93
C LEU A 74 6.73 -15.96 11.45
N PHE A 75 6.01 -14.91 11.07
CA PHE A 75 5.89 -14.44 9.69
C PHE A 75 6.82 -13.27 9.41
N THR A 76 7.42 -13.24 8.23
CA THR A 76 7.95 -12.00 7.65
C THR A 76 6.80 -11.07 7.25
N ALA A 77 7.10 -9.78 7.03
CA ALA A 77 6.07 -8.81 6.60
C ALA A 77 5.35 -9.22 5.30
N ILE A 78 6.06 -9.86 4.37
CA ILE A 78 5.52 -10.33 3.09
C ILE A 78 4.61 -11.54 3.31
N GLU A 79 5.00 -12.51 4.13
CA GLU A 79 4.15 -13.67 4.41
C GLU A 79 2.90 -13.28 5.21
N LEU A 80 3.01 -12.32 6.12
CA LEU A 80 1.85 -11.77 6.83
C LEU A 80 0.90 -11.02 5.86
N GLU A 81 1.45 -10.29 4.88
CA GLU A 81 0.67 -9.71 3.78
C GLU A 81 -0.06 -10.79 2.97
N GLU A 82 0.63 -11.88 2.58
CA GLU A 82 0.00 -13.03 1.90
C GLU A 82 -1.06 -13.76 2.74
N VAL A 83 -0.92 -13.79 4.07
CA VAL A 83 -1.93 -14.38 4.97
C VAL A 83 -3.16 -13.48 5.08
N VAL A 84 -2.99 -12.16 5.16
CA VAL A 84 -4.09 -11.20 5.35
C VAL A 84 -4.85 -10.91 4.05
N TYR A 85 -4.14 -10.69 2.94
CA TYR A 85 -4.77 -10.52 1.61
C TYR A 85 -5.12 -11.85 0.93
N GLY A 86 -4.65 -12.97 1.51
CA GLY A 86 -4.68 -14.29 0.89
C GLY A 86 -3.72 -14.40 -0.30
N LYS A 87 -3.58 -15.61 -0.81
CA LYS A 87 -3.04 -15.85 -2.17
C LYS A 87 -4.11 -15.48 -3.21
N GLY A 88 -4.54 -14.23 -3.17
CA GLY A 88 -5.56 -13.66 -4.03
C GLY A 88 -5.13 -13.75 -5.49
N LYS A 89 -5.67 -14.74 -6.19
CA LYS A 89 -5.66 -14.80 -7.66
C LYS A 89 -6.43 -13.60 -8.19
N MET A 90 -5.93 -12.98 -9.25
CA MET A 90 -6.65 -11.88 -9.87
C MET A 90 -7.88 -12.42 -10.60
N ASP A 91 -9.07 -11.86 -10.31
CA ASP A 91 -10.29 -12.17 -11.06
C ASP A 91 -10.21 -11.52 -12.46
N MET A 92 -9.61 -12.26 -13.38
CA MET A 92 -9.43 -11.84 -14.75
C MET A 92 -10.76 -11.70 -15.50
N ASP A 93 -11.81 -12.43 -15.10
CA ASP A 93 -13.13 -12.34 -15.71
C ASP A 93 -13.87 -11.08 -15.24
N LEU A 94 -13.69 -10.64 -14.00
CA LEU A 94 -14.12 -9.33 -13.53
C LEU A 94 -13.39 -8.21 -14.28
N LEU A 95 -12.06 -8.29 -14.40
CA LEU A 95 -11.27 -7.29 -15.13
C LEU A 95 -11.70 -7.21 -16.61
N LYS A 96 -11.89 -8.36 -17.27
CA LYS A 96 -12.32 -8.45 -18.68
C LYS A 96 -13.73 -7.91 -18.91
N ARG A 97 -14.68 -8.21 -18.02
CA ARG A 97 -16.06 -7.67 -18.10
C ARG A 97 -16.14 -6.16 -17.90
N ASN A 98 -15.20 -5.57 -17.14
CA ASN A 98 -15.15 -4.13 -16.89
C ASN A 98 -14.17 -3.38 -17.82
N THR A 99 -13.60 -4.05 -18.83
CA THR A 99 -12.70 -3.40 -19.81
C THR A 99 -13.48 -2.81 -20.96
N ILE A 100 -13.35 -1.50 -21.17
CA ILE A 100 -13.90 -0.79 -22.33
C ILE A 100 -12.83 -0.75 -23.43
N TYR A 101 -13.20 -1.14 -24.66
CA TYR A 101 -12.33 -1.09 -25.83
C TYR A 101 -12.50 0.25 -26.57
N GLY A 102 -11.42 0.78 -27.15
CA GLY A 102 -11.46 2.00 -27.98
C GLY A 102 -12.18 1.76 -29.33
N GLU A 103 -12.51 2.85 -30.05
CA GLU A 103 -13.43 2.86 -31.21
C GLU A 103 -13.21 1.81 -32.30
N HIS A 104 -11.98 1.29 -32.47
CA HIS A 104 -11.64 0.32 -33.51
C HIS A 104 -11.53 -1.13 -33.03
N TYR A 105 -11.78 -1.40 -31.74
CA TYR A 105 -11.64 -2.71 -31.14
C TYR A 105 -12.91 -3.13 -30.37
N ASN A 106 -13.16 -4.43 -30.34
CA ASN A 106 -14.18 -5.04 -29.50
C ASN A 106 -13.73 -6.43 -29.02
N GLN A 107 -14.52 -7.08 -28.17
CA GLN A 107 -14.21 -8.39 -27.59
C GLN A 107 -13.97 -9.50 -28.63
N ASN A 108 -14.49 -9.36 -29.85
CA ASN A 108 -14.33 -10.31 -30.95
C ASN A 108 -13.14 -9.97 -31.87
N SER A 109 -12.47 -8.82 -31.67
CA SER A 109 -11.26 -8.48 -32.41
C SER A 109 -10.13 -9.45 -32.07
N LEU A 110 -9.48 -10.03 -33.09
CA LEU A 110 -8.44 -11.05 -32.90
C LEU A 110 -7.28 -10.58 -31.99
N CYS A 111 -6.88 -9.31 -32.09
CA CYS A 111 -5.88 -8.71 -31.20
C CYS A 111 -6.32 -8.70 -29.72
N ILE A 112 -7.59 -8.41 -29.44
CA ILE A 112 -8.16 -8.43 -28.09
C ILE A 112 -8.25 -9.87 -27.55
N GLN A 113 -8.60 -10.83 -28.40
CA GLN A 113 -8.60 -12.24 -28.02
C GLN A 113 -7.20 -12.72 -27.62
N TYR A 114 -6.18 -12.47 -28.46
CA TYR A 114 -4.80 -12.80 -28.12
C TYR A 114 -4.29 -12.08 -26.87
N PHE A 115 -4.61 -10.80 -26.70
CA PHE A 115 -4.27 -10.05 -25.48
C PHE A 115 -4.79 -10.76 -24.23
N TRP A 116 -6.08 -11.17 -24.22
CA TRP A 116 -6.65 -11.89 -23.07
C TRP A 116 -6.08 -13.29 -22.90
N THR A 117 -5.85 -14.06 -23.97
CA THR A 117 -5.20 -15.38 -23.88
C THR A 117 -3.81 -15.27 -23.25
N VAL A 118 -2.97 -14.33 -23.72
CA VAL A 118 -1.63 -14.11 -23.14
C VAL A 118 -1.72 -13.69 -21.66
N LEU A 119 -2.59 -12.72 -21.34
CA LEU A 119 -2.69 -12.17 -19.99
C LEU A 119 -3.35 -13.13 -18.97
N VAL A 120 -4.23 -14.04 -19.41
CA VAL A 120 -4.91 -15.00 -18.53
C VAL A 120 -4.11 -16.31 -18.39
N GLU A 121 -3.65 -16.86 -19.52
CA GLU A 121 -3.11 -18.22 -19.60
C GLU A 121 -1.58 -18.28 -19.50
N MET A 122 -0.87 -17.24 -19.97
CA MET A 122 0.60 -17.25 -20.05
C MET A 122 1.29 -16.46 -18.92
N PHE A 123 0.60 -15.51 -18.30
CA PHE A 123 1.17 -14.69 -17.22
C PHE A 123 1.01 -15.35 -15.85
N THR A 124 2.03 -15.24 -14.98
CA THR A 124 1.91 -15.59 -13.56
C THR A 124 1.03 -14.58 -12.81
N GLU A 125 0.58 -14.91 -11.59
CA GLU A 125 -0.22 -13.98 -10.77
C GLU A 125 0.58 -12.71 -10.41
N GLU A 126 1.88 -12.81 -10.22
CA GLU A 126 2.77 -11.65 -10.00
C GLU A 126 2.81 -10.77 -11.26
N GLN A 127 2.89 -11.37 -12.45
CA GLN A 127 2.89 -10.64 -13.72
C GLN A 127 1.53 -9.96 -13.99
N LYS A 128 0.40 -10.61 -13.63
CA LYS A 128 -0.95 -10.00 -13.67
C LYS A 128 -1.06 -8.82 -12.71
N LYS A 129 -0.54 -8.95 -11.48
CA LYS A 129 -0.46 -7.84 -10.49
C LYS A 129 0.43 -6.70 -10.99
N MET A 130 1.56 -6.99 -11.63
CA MET A 130 2.43 -6.00 -12.26
C MET A 130 1.75 -5.28 -13.44
N PHE A 131 1.02 -6.01 -14.28
CA PHE A 131 0.23 -5.44 -15.37
C PHE A 131 -0.84 -4.47 -14.82
N LEU A 132 -1.62 -4.88 -13.83
CA LEU A 132 -2.63 -4.01 -13.21
C LEU A 132 -1.97 -2.78 -12.55
N LYS A 133 -0.79 -2.94 -11.94
CA LYS A 133 -0.04 -1.83 -11.35
C LYS A 133 0.49 -0.86 -12.42
N PHE A 134 0.84 -1.35 -13.60
CA PHE A 134 1.25 -0.53 -14.74
C PHE A 134 0.07 0.28 -15.32
N VAL A 135 -1.11 -0.33 -15.48
CA VAL A 135 -2.27 0.34 -16.10
C VAL A 135 -3.04 1.22 -15.11
N CYS A 136 -3.22 0.78 -13.87
CA CYS A 136 -4.10 1.39 -12.87
C CYS A 136 -3.39 1.90 -11.61
N GLY A 137 -2.06 1.77 -11.52
CA GLY A 137 -1.29 2.14 -10.33
C GLY A 137 -1.48 1.22 -9.11
N ARG A 138 -2.34 0.18 -9.20
CA ARG A 138 -2.74 -0.71 -8.10
C ARG A 138 -2.45 -2.17 -8.42
N SER A 139 -2.04 -2.95 -7.42
CA SER A 139 -1.75 -4.39 -7.56
C SER A 139 -2.97 -5.30 -7.35
N THR A 140 -4.12 -4.75 -6.95
CA THR A 140 -5.35 -5.51 -6.66
C THR A 140 -6.57 -4.88 -7.32
N LEU A 141 -7.55 -5.71 -7.67
CA LEU A 141 -8.88 -5.25 -8.10
C LEU A 141 -9.67 -4.77 -6.87
N PRO A 142 -10.60 -3.82 -7.04
CA PRO A 142 -11.52 -3.44 -5.97
C PRO A 142 -12.35 -4.64 -5.51
N SER A 143 -12.53 -4.79 -4.19
CA SER A 143 -13.46 -5.76 -3.63
C SER A 143 -14.89 -5.37 -3.99
N CYS A 144 -15.55 -6.16 -4.84
CA CYS A 144 -16.99 -6.01 -5.09
C CYS A 144 -17.78 -6.63 -3.92
N ASN A 145 -18.06 -5.81 -2.90
CA ASN A 145 -19.10 -6.05 -1.89
C ASN A 145 -20.35 -5.24 -2.23
#